data_AF-A0A0N9VZP9-F1
#
_entry.id   AF-A0A0N9VZP9-F1
#
_cell.length_a   1.000
_cell.length_b   1.000
_cell.length_c   1.000
_cell.angle_alpha   90.00
_cell.angle_beta   90.00
_cell.angle_gamma   90.00
#
_symmetry.space_group_name_H-M   'P 1'
#
loop_
_entity.id
_entity.type
_entity.pdbx_description
1 polymer ?
#
loop_
_entity_poly.entity_id
_entity_poly.type
_entity_poly.pdbx_seq_one_letter_code
_entity_poly.pdbx_strand_id
1 'polypeptide(L)'
;MPEENVLKCYAVGDCDFVAAYDEAGSIAVLANTNGDEPINYAAWDVELVSEEELDKPWCNEDDRTKIIGNLREWLAAATEPTWLAGTE
;
A
#
# COMPACT_ATOMS: atom_id res chain seq x y z
N MET A 1 -21.77 9.15 -11.79
CA MET A 1 -20.45 9.78 -11.97
C MET A 1 -19.46 8.66 -11.73
N PRO A 2 -18.50 8.40 -12.63
CA PRO A 2 -17.62 7.26 -12.43
C PRO A 2 -16.68 7.59 -11.24
N GLU A 3 -16.48 6.63 -10.35
CA GLU A 3 -15.61 6.70 -9.16
C GLU A 3 -14.13 6.69 -9.55
N GLU A 4 -13.75 7.45 -10.58
CA GLU A 4 -12.52 7.22 -11.35
C GLU A 4 -11.22 7.63 -10.64
N ASN A 5 -11.26 8.25 -9.46
CA ASN A 5 -10.06 8.72 -8.74
C ASN A 5 -10.13 8.49 -7.21
N VAL A 6 -10.64 7.35 -6.77
CA VAL A 6 -10.56 6.98 -5.34
C VAL A 6 -9.31 6.15 -5.12
N LEU A 7 -8.47 6.55 -4.17
CA LEU A 7 -7.31 5.76 -3.76
C LEU A 7 -7.78 4.43 -3.16
N LYS A 8 -7.12 3.35 -3.57
CA LYS A 8 -7.28 2.00 -3.06
C LYS A 8 -5.94 1.52 -2.52
N CYS A 9 -5.98 0.57 -1.59
CA CYS A 9 -4.77 -0.08 -1.10
C CYS A 9 -4.47 -1.32 -1.93
N TYR A 10 -3.26 -1.40 -2.45
CA TYR A 10 -2.72 -2.55 -3.19
C TYR A 10 -1.58 -3.17 -2.40
N ALA A 11 -1.58 -4.50 -2.30
CA ALA A 11 -0.41 -5.26 -1.91
C ALA A 11 0.46 -5.46 -3.16
N VAL A 12 1.75 -5.16 -3.05
CA VAL A 12 2.73 -5.27 -4.13
C VAL A 12 3.82 -6.23 -3.67
N GLY A 13 3.95 -7.37 -4.35
CA GLY A 13 4.74 -8.49 -3.85
C GLY A 13 4.20 -9.00 -2.50
N ASP A 14 5.09 -9.51 -1.67
CA ASP A 14 4.70 -10.16 -0.40
C ASP A 14 4.63 -9.18 0.78
N CYS A 15 5.25 -8.01 0.66
CA CYS A 15 5.62 -7.18 1.81
C CYS A 15 5.12 -5.75 1.77
N ASP A 16 4.77 -5.19 0.60
CA ASP A 16 4.51 -3.74 0.47
C ASP A 16 3.04 -3.41 0.26
N PHE A 17 2.56 -2.38 0.96
CA PHE A 17 1.20 -1.88 0.85
C PHE A 17 1.21 -0.42 0.38
N VAL A 18 0.49 -0.16 -0.71
CA VAL A 18 0.55 1.11 -1.45
C VAL A 18 -0.84 1.65 -1.72
N ALA A 19 -1.07 2.93 -1.43
CA ALA A 19 -2.23 3.66 -1.92
C ALA A 19 -2.02 4.07 -3.38
N ALA A 20 -2.90 3.66 -4.28
CA ALA A 20 -2.88 4.04 -5.69
C ALA A 20 -4.28 4.01 -6.31
N TYR A 21 -4.42 4.56 -7.52
CA TYR A 21 -5.68 4.52 -8.27
C TYR A 21 -5.88 3.19 -9.02
N ASP A 22 -4.77 2.53 -9.38
CA ASP A 22 -4.72 1.26 -10.09
C ASP A 22 -3.42 0.50 -9.75
N GLU A 23 -3.34 -0.75 -10.24
CA GLU A 23 -2.20 -1.64 -10.01
C GLU A 23 -0.89 -1.05 -10.57
N ALA A 24 -0.92 -0.46 -11.77
CA ALA A 24 0.25 0.13 -12.39
C ALA A 24 0.80 1.33 -11.58
N GLY A 25 -0.10 2.14 -11.03
CA GLY A 25 0.23 3.24 -10.13
C GLY A 25 0.87 2.75 -8.83
N SER A 26 0.44 1.61 -8.30
CA SER A 26 1.03 1.05 -7.08
C SER A 26 2.50 0.65 -7.29
N ILE A 27 2.81 0.02 -8.43
CA ILE A 27 4.19 -0.31 -8.85
C ILE A 27 5.02 0.96 -9.03
N ALA A 28 4.46 1.99 -9.66
CA ALA A 28 5.17 3.26 -9.88
C ALA A 28 5.54 3.95 -8.57
N VAL A 29 4.63 3.95 -7.59
CA VAL A 29 4.88 4.49 -6.25
C VAL A 29 5.97 3.70 -5.52
N LEU A 30 5.91 2.36 -5.55
CA LEU A 30 6.93 1.52 -4.90
C LEU A 30 8.31 1.73 -5.52
N ALA A 31 8.41 1.67 -6.85
CA ALA A 31 9.66 1.91 -7.56
C ALA A 31 10.26 3.29 -7.23
N ASN A 32 9.43 4.34 -7.25
CA ASN A 32 9.89 5.69 -6.87
C ASN A 32 10.36 5.76 -5.41
N THR A 33 9.66 5.09 -4.49
CA THR A 33 10.03 5.04 -3.06
C THR A 33 11.41 4.39 -2.86
N ASN A 34 11.71 3.35 -3.64
CA ASN A 34 12.99 2.65 -3.61
C ASN A 34 14.11 3.33 -4.44
N GLY A 35 13.79 4.42 -5.15
CA GLY A 35 14.73 5.07 -6.07
C GLY A 35 15.07 4.20 -7.29
N ASP A 36 14.10 3.42 -7.75
CA ASP A 36 14.23 2.38 -8.77
C ASP A 36 13.22 2.59 -9.93
N GLU A 37 13.30 1.75 -10.96
CA GLU A 37 12.43 1.81 -12.14
C GLU A 37 11.27 0.81 -12.06
N PRO A 38 10.03 1.20 -12.46
CA PRO A 38 8.85 0.31 -12.44
C PRO A 38 9.04 -1.02 -13.16
N ILE A 39 9.89 -1.06 -14.19
CA ILE A 39 10.16 -2.27 -14.97
C ILE A 39 10.79 -3.39 -14.13
N ASN A 40 11.49 -3.04 -13.05
CA ASN A 40 12.12 -4.02 -12.16
C ASN A 40 11.10 -4.78 -11.28
N TYR A 41 9.87 -4.28 -11.20
CA TYR A 41 8.76 -4.86 -10.45
C TYR A 41 7.69 -5.45 -11.37
N ALA A 42 7.89 -5.43 -12.69
CA ALA A 42 6.86 -5.84 -13.67
C ALA A 42 6.42 -7.31 -13.56
N ALA A 43 7.20 -8.15 -12.86
CA ALA A 43 6.88 -9.55 -12.60
C ALA A 43 6.33 -9.80 -11.19
N TRP A 44 6.15 -8.76 -10.38
CA TRP A 44 5.61 -8.88 -9.03
C TRP A 44 4.09 -8.97 -9.09
N ASP A 45 3.51 -9.75 -8.19
CA ASP A 45 2.07 -9.82 -8.03
C ASP A 45 1.56 -8.52 -7.39
N VAL A 46 0.44 -8.01 -7.91
CA VAL A 46 -0.25 -6.84 -7.38
C VAL A 46 -1.69 -7.20 -7.15
N GLU A 47 -2.15 -7.06 -5.91
CA GLU A 47 -3.50 -7.45 -5.52
C GLU A 47 -4.18 -6.34 -4.73
N LEU A 48 -5.50 -6.20 -4.91
CA LEU A 48 -6.29 -5.30 -4.10
C LEU A 48 -6.39 -5.88 -2.67
N VAL A 49 -6.04 -5.07 -1.67
CA VAL A 49 -6.10 -5.51 -0.27
C VAL A 49 -7.55 -5.75 0.15
N SER A 50 -7.78 -6.85 0.86
CA SER A 50 -9.10 -7.22 1.36
C SER A 50 -9.56 -6.27 2.48
N GLU A 51 -10.87 -6.17 2.70
CA GLU A 51 -11.44 -5.37 3.80
C GLU A 51 -10.94 -5.83 5.18
N GLU A 52 -10.73 -7.13 5.36
CA GLU A 52 -10.19 -7.69 6.61
C GLU A 52 -8.74 -7.23 6.86
N GLU A 53 -7.90 -7.29 5.82
CA GLU A 53 -6.50 -6.86 5.93
C GLU A 53 -6.40 -5.33 6.08
N LEU A 54 -7.34 -4.57 5.50
CA LEU A 54 -7.43 -3.12 5.70
C LEU A 54 -7.64 -2.74 7.17
N ASP A 55 -8.43 -3.51 7.90
CA ASP A 55 -8.78 -3.25 9.30
C ASP A 55 -7.82 -3.90 10.31
N LYS A 56 -6.91 -4.76 9.84
CA LYS A 56 -5.94 -5.46 10.67
C LYS A 56 -5.04 -4.48 11.42
N PRO A 57 -4.91 -4.60 12.77
CA PRO A 57 -4.03 -3.73 13.53
C PRO A 57 -2.56 -3.95 13.19
N TRP A 58 -1.85 -2.87 12.90
CA TRP A 58 -0.41 -2.84 12.74
C TRP A 58 0.25 -2.49 14.08
N CYS A 59 1.34 -3.18 14.38
CA CYS A 59 2.12 -2.92 15.59
C CYS A 59 3.43 -2.20 15.24
N ASN A 60 3.99 -1.50 16.23
CA ASN A 60 5.30 -0.91 16.10
C ASN A 60 6.35 -2.03 16.01
N GLU A 61 7.32 -1.88 15.10
CA GLU A 61 8.34 -2.90 14.87
C GLU A 61 9.25 -3.10 16.09
N ASP A 62 9.65 -2.02 16.76
CA ASP A 62 10.47 -2.04 17.97
C ASP A 62 9.69 -2.50 19.22
N ASP A 63 8.35 -2.37 19.21
CA ASP A 63 7.46 -2.81 20.29
C ASP A 63 6.13 -3.35 19.75
N ARG A 64 6.08 -4.67 19.54
CA ARG A 64 4.90 -5.37 18.99
C ARG A 64 3.66 -5.32 19.89
N THR A 65 3.77 -4.85 21.12
CA THR A 65 2.60 -4.66 22.00
C THR A 65 1.88 -3.34 21.73
N LYS A 66 2.54 -2.41 21.03
CA LYS A 66 2.01 -1.10 20.70
C LYS A 66 1.39 -1.10 19.30
N ILE A 67 0.07 -0.95 19.23
CA ILE A 67 -0.66 -0.75 17.96
C ILE A 67 -0.47 0.70 17.47
N ILE A 68 -0.17 0.87 16.18
CA ILE A 68 0.14 2.15 15.55
C ILE A 68 -0.87 2.59 14.48
N GLY A 69 -1.85 1.74 14.15
CA GLY A 69 -2.92 2.04 13.21
C GLY A 69 -3.32 0.83 12.38
N ASN A 70 -4.01 1.06 11.28
CA ASN A 70 -4.26 0.07 10.24
C ASN A 70 -4.22 0.71 8.83
N LEU A 71 -4.24 -0.14 7.80
CA LEU A 71 -4.17 0.33 6.41
C LEU A 71 -5.38 1.19 6.04
N ARG A 72 -6.57 0.95 6.59
CA ARG A 72 -7.76 1.77 6.31
C ARG A 72 -7.59 3.21 6.78
N GLU A 73 -7.07 3.40 7.99
CA GLU A 73 -6.80 4.72 8.57
C GLU A 73 -5.77 5.48 7.74
N TRP A 74 -4.68 4.81 7.34
CA TRP A 74 -3.64 5.42 6.53
C TRP A 74 -4.10 5.71 5.10
N LEU A 75 -4.89 4.82 4.49
CA LEU A 75 -5.52 5.04 3.18
C LEU A 75 -6.48 6.24 3.22
N ALA A 76 -7.29 6.37 4.27
CA ALA A 76 -8.21 7.49 4.44
C ALA A 76 -7.50 8.83 4.67
N ALA A 77 -6.28 8.81 5.23
CA ALA A 77 -5.44 9.99 5.41
C ALA A 77 -4.69 10.38 4.13
N ALA A 78 -4.45 9.45 3.22
CA ALA A 78 -3.77 9.71 1.96
C ALA A 78 -4.61 10.58 1.02
N THR A 79 -3.97 11.60 0.43
CA THR A 79 -4.62 12.51 -0.54
C THR A 79 -4.10 12.32 -1.96
N GLU A 80 -3.00 11.59 -2.11
CA GLU A 80 -2.35 11.22 -3.36
C GLU A 80 -1.72 9.81 -3.24
N PRO A 81 -1.36 9.14 -4.35
CA PRO A 81 -0.71 7.84 -4.30
C PRO A 81 0.58 7.87 -3.48
N THR A 82 0.70 6.94 -2.54
CA THR A 82 1.83 6.89 -1.58
C THR A 82 2.02 5.48 -1.03
N TRP A 83 3.25 5.16 -0.64
CA TRP A 83 3.52 3.97 0.17
C TRP A 83 2.87 4.15 1.54
N LEU A 84 2.23 3.09 2.07
CA LEU A 84 1.52 3.12 3.34
C LEU A 84 2.32 2.41 4.44
N ALA A 85 2.71 1.15 4.18
CA ALA A 85 3.43 0.32 5.12
C ALA A 85 4.05 -0.89 4.43
N GLY A 86 4.94 -1.57 5.13
CA GLY A 86 5.49 -2.84 4.68
C GLY A 86 5.94 -3.72 5.83
N THR A 87 6.09 -5.01 5.56
CA THR A 87 6.56 -6.01 6.51
C THR A 87 7.93 -6.54 6.10
N GLU A 88 8.84 -6.71 7.06
CA GLU A 88 10.12 -7.42 6.87
C GLU A 88 10.01 -8.93 7.15
#